data_AF-A0A8H4R280-F1
#
_entry.id   AF-A0A8H4R280-F1
#
_cell.length_a   1.000
_cell.length_b   1.000
_cell.length_c   1.000
_cell.angle_alpha   90.00
_cell.angle_beta   90.00
_cell.angle_gamma   90.00
#
_symmetry.space_group_name_H-M   'P 1'
#
loop_
_entity.id
_entity.type
_entity.pdbx_description
1 polymer ?
#
loop_
_entity_poly.entity_id
_entity_poly.type
_entity_poly.pdbx_seq_one_letter_code
_entity_poly.pdbx_strand_id
1 'polypeptide(L)'
;MEWSGIMAFTGDGDPSVGPVMSPFKDDNVLGAETENNYDGQYLAVGFSGDGMPRDYACAEVSVEIIAAEINSDEWTVPIWLPQHSLSWAYEH
;
A
#
# COMPACT_ATOMS: atom_id res chain seq x y z
N MET A 1 23.03 -11.93 -24.89
CA MET A 1 21.61 -12.26 -24.69
C MET A 1 20.98 -11.01 -24.14
N GLU A 2 19.95 -10.47 -24.78
CA GLU A 2 19.28 -9.24 -24.38
C GLU A 2 17.86 -9.58 -23.90
N TRP A 3 17.41 -8.93 -22.85
CA TRP A 3 16.07 -9.09 -22.27
C TRP A 3 15.48 -7.71 -21.94
N SER A 4 14.16 -7.63 -21.90
CA SER A 4 13.42 -6.44 -21.49
C SER A 4 12.44 -6.79 -20.35
N GLY A 5 12.10 -5.79 -19.54
CA GLY A 5 11.16 -5.92 -18.43
C GLY A 5 10.13 -4.80 -18.45
N ILE A 6 9.01 -5.03 -17.75
CA ILE A 6 7.97 -4.03 -17.52
C ILE A 6 8.13 -3.51 -16.09
N MET A 7 8.02 -2.20 -15.90
CA MET A 7 8.11 -1.55 -14.60
C MET A 7 6.99 -0.52 -14.46
N ALA A 8 6.45 -0.42 -13.25
CA ALA A 8 5.56 0.67 -12.85
C ALA A 8 6.40 1.81 -12.24
N PHE A 9 6.05 3.05 -12.60
CA PHE A 9 6.70 4.26 -12.12
C PHE A 9 5.69 5.14 -11.38
N THR A 10 6.12 5.72 -10.27
CA THR A 10 5.37 6.72 -9.50
C THR A 10 5.88 8.12 -9.82
N GLY A 11 5.10 9.15 -9.49
CA GLY A 11 5.45 10.54 -9.78
C GLY A 11 6.62 11.07 -8.94
N ASP A 12 6.80 10.52 -7.74
CA ASP A 12 7.88 10.85 -6.78
C ASP A 12 9.05 9.86 -6.81
N GLY A 13 8.91 8.73 -7.51
CA GLY A 13 9.93 7.69 -7.60
C GLY A 13 10.01 6.77 -6.37
N ASP A 14 9.09 6.95 -5.41
CA ASP A 14 8.99 6.11 -4.22
C ASP A 14 7.85 5.09 -4.35
N PRO A 15 7.99 3.89 -3.77
CA PRO A 15 6.95 2.89 -3.82
C PRO A 15 5.74 3.30 -2.97
N SER A 16 4.57 2.78 -3.34
CA SER A 16 3.37 2.84 -2.52
C SER A 16 3.14 1.48 -1.86
N VAL A 17 2.83 1.47 -0.56
CA VAL A 17 2.64 0.26 0.25
C VAL A 17 1.49 0.41 1.25
N GLY A 18 0.69 -0.64 1.43
CA GLY A 18 -0.40 -0.66 2.41
C GLY A 18 -1.64 -1.40 1.92
N PRO A 19 -2.78 -1.32 2.65
CA PRO A 19 -4.06 -1.82 2.19
C PRO A 19 -4.48 -1.17 0.87
N VAL A 20 -5.20 -1.93 0.05
CA VAL A 20 -5.83 -1.40 -1.16
C VAL A 20 -7.01 -0.53 -0.76
N MET A 21 -7.01 0.73 -1.19
CA MET A 21 -8.11 1.67 -0.91
C MET A 21 -9.16 1.61 -2.02
N SER A 22 -10.45 1.70 -1.67
CA SER A 22 -11.51 1.81 -2.68
C SER A 22 -11.30 3.08 -3.53
N PRO A 23 -11.24 2.97 -4.86
CA PRO A 23 -11.14 4.13 -5.75
C PRO A 23 -12.48 4.90 -5.86
N PHE A 24 -13.55 4.35 -5.30
CA PHE A 24 -14.88 4.95 -5.33
C PHE A 24 -15.39 5.16 -3.90
N LYS A 25 -15.56 6.42 -3.48
CA LYS A 25 -16.52 6.77 -2.43
C LYS A 25 -17.90 6.76 -3.08
N ASP A 26 -18.68 5.71 -2.86
CA ASP A 26 -20.07 5.73 -3.32
C ASP A 26 -20.94 6.46 -2.30
N ASP A 27 -21.07 7.78 -2.49
CA ASP A 27 -21.85 8.68 -1.63
C ASP A 27 -23.36 8.38 -1.67
N ASN A 28 -23.82 7.45 -2.53
CA ASN A 28 -25.25 7.20 -2.79
C ASN A 28 -25.78 5.87 -2.21
N VAL A 29 -24.98 5.10 -1.47
CA VAL A 29 -25.48 3.88 -0.83
C VAL A 29 -25.96 4.16 0.60
N LEU A 30 -27.25 4.47 0.73
CA LEU A 30 -27.96 4.51 2.01
C LEU A 30 -27.92 3.13 2.66
N GLY A 31 -27.06 2.95 3.67
CA GLY A 31 -27.01 1.75 4.51
C GLY A 31 -25.91 0.74 4.18
N ALA A 32 -24.97 1.05 3.29
CA ALA A 32 -23.69 0.37 3.28
C ALA A 32 -22.78 1.12 4.25
N GLU A 33 -22.60 0.59 5.45
CA GLU A 33 -21.39 0.92 6.19
C GLU A 33 -20.24 0.51 5.28
N THR A 34 -19.56 1.54 4.76
CA THR A 34 -18.14 1.66 4.39
C THR A 34 -17.26 0.42 4.54
N GLU A 35 -17.66 -0.74 4.05
CA GLU A 35 -16.79 -1.90 3.88
C GLU A 35 -15.93 -1.60 2.66
N ASN A 36 -14.64 -1.43 2.89
CA ASN A 36 -13.69 -1.40 1.80
C ASN A 36 -13.77 -2.79 1.16
N ASN A 37 -14.33 -2.88 -0.05
CA ASN A 37 -14.47 -4.16 -0.81
C ASN A 37 -13.13 -4.87 -1.08
N TYR A 38 -12.03 -4.30 -0.60
CA TYR A 38 -10.67 -4.76 -0.72
C TYR A 38 -10.05 -5.13 0.64
N ASP A 39 -10.86 -5.36 1.67
CA ASP A 39 -10.37 -5.87 2.96
C ASP A 39 -9.55 -7.16 2.78
N GLY A 40 -8.43 -7.24 3.51
CA GLY A 40 -7.43 -8.29 3.36
C GLY A 40 -6.53 -8.18 2.11
N GLN A 41 -6.70 -7.16 1.25
CA GLN A 41 -5.85 -6.92 0.09
C GLN A 41 -4.82 -5.83 0.38
N TYR A 42 -3.57 -6.13 0.02
CA TYR A 42 -2.42 -5.26 0.27
C TYR A 42 -1.62 -5.08 -1.03
N LEU A 43 -0.98 -3.93 -1.17
CA LEU A 43 -0.15 -3.58 -2.31
C LEU A 43 1.26 -3.17 -1.85
N ALA A 44 2.24 -3.47 -2.69
CA ALA A 44 3.59 -2.92 -2.68
C ALA A 44 4.00 -2.74 -4.15
N VAL A 45 3.91 -1.51 -4.65
CA VAL A 45 3.99 -1.23 -6.10
C VAL A 45 4.78 0.05 -6.36
N GLY A 46 5.13 0.27 -7.64
CA GLY A 46 5.66 1.58 -8.05
C GLY A 46 7.12 1.82 -7.67
N PHE A 47 7.91 0.75 -7.49
CA PHE A 47 9.33 0.83 -7.12
C PHE A 47 10.23 1.60 -8.09
N SER A 48 9.73 2.01 -9.26
CA SER A 48 10.40 2.93 -10.17
C SER A 48 11.83 2.51 -10.59
N GLY A 49 12.07 1.20 -10.66
CA GLY A 49 13.38 0.61 -11.01
C GLY A 49 14.25 0.22 -9.82
N ASP A 50 13.90 0.64 -8.61
CA ASP A 50 14.64 0.38 -7.36
C ASP A 50 13.98 -0.70 -6.49
N GLY A 51 13.36 -1.72 -7.10
CA GLY A 51 12.64 -2.77 -6.38
C GLY A 51 13.54 -3.59 -5.47
N MET A 52 14.68 -4.08 -5.98
CA MET A 52 15.62 -4.92 -5.24
C MET A 52 16.03 -4.38 -3.86
N PRO A 53 16.39 -3.10 -3.70
CA PRO A 53 16.74 -2.54 -2.38
C PRO A 53 15.55 -2.08 -1.53
N ARG A 54 14.32 -2.04 -2.03
CA ARG A 54 13.17 -1.45 -1.31
C ARG A 54 12.06 -2.46 -0.99
N ASP A 55 11.98 -3.56 -1.72
CA ASP A 55 10.90 -4.55 -1.62
C ASP A 55 10.77 -5.18 -0.22
N TYR A 56 11.91 -5.49 0.43
CA TYR A 56 11.88 -6.05 1.79
C TYR A 56 11.23 -5.11 2.81
N ALA A 57 11.45 -3.80 2.68
CA ALA A 57 10.89 -2.82 3.60
C ALA A 57 9.38 -2.69 3.37
N CYS A 58 8.92 -2.70 2.12
CA CYS A 58 7.49 -2.73 1.80
C CYS A 58 6.81 -4.04 2.28
N ALA A 59 7.52 -5.17 2.19
CA ALA A 59 7.04 -6.44 2.73
C ALA A 59 6.90 -6.40 4.26
N GLU A 60 7.87 -5.82 4.96
CA GLU A 60 7.83 -5.62 6.42
C GLU A 60 6.58 -4.83 6.83
N VAL A 61 6.34 -3.67 6.19
CA VAL A 61 5.13 -2.85 6.44
C VAL A 61 3.86 -3.66 6.26
N SER A 62 3.75 -4.41 5.16
CA SER A 62 2.56 -5.20 4.86
C SER A 62 2.32 -6.28 5.91
N VAL A 63 3.38 -6.98 6.32
CA VAL A 63 3.31 -8.03 7.34
C VAL A 63 2.96 -7.46 8.71
N GLU A 64 3.53 -6.31 9.09
CA GLU A 64 3.22 -5.66 10.35
C GLU A 64 1.75 -5.23 10.45
N ILE A 65 1.19 -4.67 9.38
CA ILE A 65 -0.23 -4.27 9.35
C ILE A 65 -1.12 -5.52 9.47
N ILE A 66 -0.84 -6.57 8.69
CA ILE A 66 -1.58 -7.84 8.75
C ILE A 66 -1.47 -8.48 10.14
N ALA A 67 -0.29 -8.47 10.74
CA ALA A 67 -0.08 -9.03 12.07
C ALA A 67 -0.86 -8.27 13.14
N ALA A 68 -0.89 -6.94 13.07
CA ALA A 68 -1.69 -6.12 13.97
C ALA A 68 -3.20 -6.42 13.82
N GLU A 69 -3.68 -6.55 12.57
CA GLU A 69 -5.07 -6.92 12.27
C GLU A 69 -5.43 -8.29 12.88
N ILE A 70 -4.60 -9.32 12.66
CA ILE A 70 -4.81 -10.67 13.20
C ILE A 70 -4.83 -10.67 14.73
N ASN A 71 -3.96 -9.88 15.36
CA ASN A 71 -3.84 -9.83 16.82
C ASN A 71 -4.83 -8.85 17.47
N SER A 72 -5.61 -8.10 16.69
CA SER A 72 -6.43 -6.98 17.19
C SER A 72 -5.61 -5.91 17.92
N ASP A 73 -4.37 -5.70 17.47
CA ASP A 73 -3.46 -4.66 17.95
C ASP A 73 -3.54 -3.42 17.06
N GLU A 74 -3.09 -2.27 17.56
CA GLU A 74 -2.94 -1.05 16.77
C GLU A 74 -1.58 -1.04 16.06
N TRP A 75 -1.57 -0.93 14.73
CA TRP A 75 -0.34 -0.70 13.97
C TRP A 75 0.03 0.78 13.99
N THR A 76 1.31 1.08 14.18
CA THR A 76 1.84 2.44 14.15
C THR A 76 2.89 2.58 13.07
N VAL A 77 2.87 3.69 12.33
CA VAL A 77 3.81 3.94 11.24
C VAL A 77 5.25 3.95 11.78
N PRO A 78 6.13 3.08 11.27
CA PRO A 78 7.53 3.06 11.70
C PRO A 78 8.25 4.37 11.38
N ILE A 79 9.14 4.82 12.26
CA ILE A 79 9.87 6.09 12.10
C ILE A 79 10.71 6.17 10.82
N TRP A 80 11.13 5.01 10.31
CA TRP A 80 11.94 4.90 9.10
C TRP A 80 11.11 4.96 7.81
N LEU A 81 9.79 4.75 7.89
CA LEU A 81 8.90 4.68 6.74
C LEU A 81 8.44 6.09 6.34
N PRO A 82 8.74 6.55 5.12
CA PRO A 82 8.23 7.84 4.65
C PRO A 82 6.71 7.81 4.56
N GLN A 83 6.05 8.83 5.11
CA GLN A 83 4.58 8.89 5.11
C GLN A 83 3.99 8.84 3.71
N HIS A 84 4.63 9.50 2.73
CA HIS A 84 4.14 9.53 1.35
C HIS A 84 4.21 8.16 0.65
N SER A 85 4.93 7.18 1.20
CA SER A 85 4.94 5.82 0.68
C SER A 85 3.71 5.01 1.10
N LEU A 86 2.89 5.50 2.05
CA LEU A 86 1.66 4.80 2.46
C LEU A 86 0.59 4.91 1.39
N SER A 87 -0.11 3.81 1.10
CA SER A 87 -1.14 3.75 0.05
C SER A 87 -2.33 4.70 0.26
N TRP A 88 -2.52 5.17 1.50
CA TRP A 88 -3.56 6.12 1.88
C TRP A 88 -3.04 7.55 2.16
N ALA A 89 -1.74 7.82 1.98
CA ALA A 89 -1.19 9.15 2.24
C ALA A 89 -1.56 10.18 1.17
N TYR A 90 -1.95 9.72 -0.01
CA TYR A 90 -2.47 10.58 -1.06
C TYR A 90 -4.00 10.63 -0.97
N GLU A 91 -4.54 11.76 -0.52
CA GLU A 91 -5.96 12.08 -0.73
C GLU A 91 -6.17 12.30 -2.24
N HIS A 92 -6.92 11.40 -2.87
CA HIS A 92 -7.43 11.58 -4.24
C HIS A 92 -8.71 12.41 -4.26
#